data_AF-A0A1F3BSP9-F1
#
_entry.id   AF-A0A1F3BSP9-F1
#
_cell.length_a   1.000
_cell.length_b   1.000
_cell.length_c   1.000
_cell.angle_alpha   90.00
_cell.angle_beta   90.00
_cell.angle_gamma   90.00
#
_symmetry.space_group_name_H-M   'P 1'
#
loop_
_entity.id
_entity.type
_entity.pdbx_description
1 polymer ?
#
loop_
_entity_poly.entity_id
_entity_poly.type
_entity_poly.pdbx_seq_one_letter_code
_entity_poly.pdbx_strand_id
1 'polypeptide(L)'
;MVMQAPVLLTFCADINRFNKWCKARNAEPGYDNFLWFTNAVIDAMLVAQNCCIAAEEKGLGICYLGTTTYTADKIIEILTLPKGVIPITTVIMGYPNENPGLTDRLPLEGVVHYETYKDYSTEDIDRIFADKEALESTKKLLIENKKESLAQIFTDNRYKKADNLHFSKVFMKVLHDQGFLNQ
;
A
#
# COMPACT_ATOMS: atom_id res chain seq x y z
N MET A 1 5.10 -15.47 -8.10
CA MET A 1 3.90 -15.04 -7.37
C MET A 1 2.82 -14.48 -8.28
N VAL A 2 3.01 -13.33 -8.96
CA VAL A 2 1.96 -12.70 -9.81
C VAL A 2 1.39 -13.63 -10.89
N MET A 3 2.24 -14.37 -11.61
CA MET A 3 1.82 -15.33 -12.64
C MET A 3 1.41 -16.71 -12.09
N GLN A 4 1.58 -16.93 -10.78
CA GLN A 4 1.33 -18.22 -10.13
C GLN A 4 -0.02 -18.24 -9.40
N ALA A 5 -0.43 -17.10 -8.84
CA ALA A 5 -1.73 -16.96 -8.23
C ALA A 5 -2.83 -17.05 -9.32
N PRO A 6 -3.89 -17.84 -9.10
CA PRO A 6 -4.99 -17.97 -10.06
C PRO A 6 -5.82 -16.69 -10.17
N VAL A 7 -5.80 -15.82 -9.16
CA VAL A 7 -6.59 -14.59 -9.12
C VAL A 7 -5.73 -13.40 -8.71
N LEU A 8 -5.96 -12.28 -9.40
CA LEU A 8 -5.33 -11.00 -9.17
C LEU A 8 -6.41 -9.92 -9.17
N LEU A 9 -6.61 -9.27 -8.02
CA LEU A 9 -7.62 -8.24 -7.81
C LEU A 9 -6.94 -6.88 -7.68
N THR A 10 -7.29 -5.92 -8.54
CA THR A 10 -6.82 -4.54 -8.43
C THR A 10 -7.93 -3.67 -7.84
N PHE A 11 -7.68 -3.12 -6.66
CA PHE A 11 -8.60 -2.25 -5.95
C PHE A 11 -8.32 -0.79 -6.31
N CYS A 12 -9.35 -0.09 -6.77
CA CYS A 12 -9.24 1.26 -7.32
C CYS A 12 -10.00 2.28 -6.46
N ALA A 13 -9.41 3.45 -6.27
CA ALA A 13 -10.12 4.66 -5.87
C ALA A 13 -10.98 5.12 -7.06
N ASP A 14 -12.30 5.25 -6.89
CA ASP A 14 -13.24 5.53 -7.97
C ASP A 14 -14.25 6.63 -7.58
N ILE A 15 -14.00 7.84 -8.07
CA ILE A 15 -14.95 8.96 -8.05
C ILE A 15 -15.76 9.04 -9.35
N ASN A 16 -15.37 8.29 -10.40
CA ASN A 16 -16.01 8.30 -11.71
C ASN A 16 -17.48 7.91 -11.62
N ARG A 17 -17.77 6.81 -10.93
CA ARG A 17 -19.15 6.33 -10.76
C ARG A 17 -20.03 7.37 -10.08
N PHE A 18 -19.53 7.99 -9.02
CA PHE A 18 -20.29 8.97 -8.25
C PHE A 18 -20.49 10.28 -9.03
N ASN A 19 -19.45 10.77 -9.71
CA ASN A 19 -19.53 11.91 -10.62
C ASN A 19 -20.58 11.71 -11.72
N LYS A 20 -20.61 10.52 -12.34
CA LYS A 20 -21.62 10.18 -13.35
C LYS A 20 -23.03 10.20 -12.78
N TRP A 21 -23.23 9.65 -11.58
CA TRP A 21 -24.52 9.66 -10.92
C TRP A 21 -24.99 11.08 -10.59
N CYS A 22 -24.14 11.94 -10.04
CA CYS A 22 -24.45 13.35 -9.79
C CYS A 22 -24.90 14.07 -11.08
N LYS A 23 -24.12 13.95 -12.16
CA LYS A 23 -24.47 14.55 -13.45
C LYS A 23 -25.79 14.01 -14.02
N ALA A 24 -26.05 12.71 -13.87
CA ALA A 24 -27.32 12.09 -14.26
C ALA A 24 -28.51 12.48 -13.36
N ARG A 25 -28.28 13.27 -12.31
CA ARG A 25 -29.29 13.84 -11.42
C ARG A 25 -29.24 15.37 -11.41
N ASN A 26 -28.67 15.97 -12.46
CA ASN A 26 -28.52 17.43 -12.61
C ASN A 26 -27.82 18.09 -11.40
N ALA A 27 -26.90 17.37 -10.76
CA ALA A 27 -26.03 17.90 -9.72
C ALA A 27 -24.62 18.17 -10.28
N GLU A 28 -23.95 19.17 -9.72
CA GLU A 28 -22.59 19.57 -10.07
C GLU A 28 -21.60 18.96 -9.06
N PRO A 29 -20.83 17.92 -9.44
CA PRO A 29 -19.88 17.30 -8.52
C PRO A 29 -18.58 18.11 -8.41
N GLY A 30 -17.99 18.11 -7.21
CA GLY A 30 -16.69 18.72 -6.91
C GLY A 30 -15.76 17.73 -6.21
N TYR A 31 -15.57 16.55 -6.81
CA TYR A 31 -14.83 15.42 -6.21
C TYR A 31 -13.47 15.17 -6.88
N ASP A 32 -13.09 16.01 -7.85
CA ASP A 32 -11.87 15.93 -8.64
C ASP A 32 -10.67 16.63 -7.97
N ASN A 33 -10.48 16.33 -6.68
CA ASN A 33 -9.48 16.95 -5.82
C ASN A 33 -8.82 15.96 -4.85
N PHE A 34 -7.75 16.41 -4.21
CA PHE A 34 -6.91 15.57 -3.37
C PHE A 34 -7.63 15.06 -2.10
N LEU A 35 -8.57 15.85 -1.57
CA LEU A 35 -9.38 15.41 -0.43
C LEU A 35 -10.24 14.20 -0.83
N TRP A 36 -10.91 14.27 -1.97
CA TRP A 36 -11.72 13.16 -2.47
C TRP A 36 -10.91 11.98 -3.01
N PHE A 37 -9.68 12.21 -3.47
CA PHE A 37 -8.71 11.13 -3.67
C PHE A 37 -8.48 10.37 -2.36
N THR A 38 -8.18 11.08 -1.28
CA THR A 38 -7.92 10.47 0.04
C THR A 38 -9.12 9.67 0.53
N ASN A 39 -10.34 10.21 0.40
CA ASN A 39 -11.57 9.49 0.74
C ASN A 39 -11.72 8.19 -0.07
N ALA A 40 -11.50 8.26 -1.39
CA ALA A 40 -11.62 7.09 -2.26
C ALA A 40 -10.52 6.04 -2.03
N VAL A 41 -9.32 6.46 -1.60
CA VAL A 41 -8.24 5.55 -1.17
C VAL A 41 -8.64 4.78 0.09
N ILE A 42 -9.21 5.47 1.09
CA ILE A 42 -9.67 4.85 2.33
C ILE A 42 -10.71 3.76 2.01
N ASP A 43 -11.73 4.09 1.21
CA ASP A 43 -12.76 3.12 0.80
C ASP A 43 -12.15 1.90 0.09
N ALA A 44 -11.22 2.12 -0.84
CA ALA A 44 -10.57 1.05 -1.59
C ALA A 44 -9.76 0.12 -0.66
N MET A 45 -9.02 0.68 0.31
CA MET A 45 -8.22 -0.09 1.25
C MET A 45 -9.06 -0.86 2.26
N LEU A 46 -10.18 -0.29 2.72
CA LEU A 46 -11.13 -0.98 3.61
C LEU A 46 -11.72 -2.22 2.93
N VAL A 47 -12.15 -2.08 1.67
CA VAL A 47 -12.66 -3.21 0.89
C VAL A 47 -11.56 -4.24 0.62
N ALA A 48 -10.36 -3.81 0.22
CA ALA A 48 -9.23 -4.71 -0.03
C ALA A 48 -8.91 -5.57 1.21
N GLN A 49 -8.89 -4.96 2.39
CA GLN A 49 -8.58 -5.68 3.63
C GLN A 49 -9.70 -6.64 4.04
N ASN A 50 -10.97 -6.24 3.89
CA ASN A 50 -12.10 -7.14 4.14
C ASN A 50 -12.08 -8.35 3.18
N CYS A 51 -11.73 -8.14 1.91
CA CYS A 51 -11.54 -9.23 0.95
C CYS A 51 -10.40 -10.16 1.36
N CYS A 52 -9.27 -9.64 1.87
CA CYS A 52 -8.15 -10.47 2.34
C CYS A 52 -8.55 -11.33 3.54
N ILE A 53 -9.20 -10.74 4.54
CA ILE A 53 -9.68 -11.47 5.73
C ILE A 53 -10.65 -12.59 5.33
N ALA A 54 -11.60 -12.29 4.43
CA ALA A 54 -12.53 -13.29 3.94
C ALA A 54 -11.82 -14.40 3.13
N ALA A 55 -10.83 -14.04 2.31
CA ALA A 55 -10.06 -15.03 1.55
C ALA A 55 -9.27 -15.97 2.47
N GLU A 56 -8.58 -15.43 3.48
CA GLU A 56 -7.83 -16.21 4.48
C GLU A 56 -8.76 -17.11 5.31
N GLU A 57 -9.94 -16.62 5.72
CA GLU A 57 -10.96 -17.44 6.40
C GLU A 57 -11.44 -18.62 5.54
N LYS A 58 -11.44 -18.45 4.21
CA LYS A 58 -11.75 -19.52 3.24
C LYS A 58 -10.54 -20.39 2.86
N GLY A 59 -9.40 -20.23 3.53
CA GLY A 59 -8.19 -21.04 3.34
C GLY A 59 -7.34 -20.64 2.14
N LEU A 60 -7.54 -19.45 1.58
CA LEU A 60 -6.67 -18.89 0.55
C LEU A 60 -5.49 -18.14 1.20
N GLY A 61 -4.34 -18.15 0.54
CA GLY A 61 -3.25 -17.23 0.81
C GLY A 61 -3.40 -15.94 0.01
N ILE A 62 -2.96 -14.82 0.58
CA ILE A 62 -3.01 -13.50 -0.05
C ILE A 62 -1.62 -12.84 -0.06
N CYS A 63 -1.40 -11.92 -0.99
CA CYS A 63 -0.25 -11.02 -0.94
C CYS A 63 -0.60 -9.67 -1.57
N TYR A 64 -0.40 -8.60 -0.81
CA TYR A 64 -0.48 -7.24 -1.31
C TYR A 64 0.72 -6.89 -2.18
N LEU A 65 0.47 -6.27 -3.32
CA LEU A 65 1.47 -5.74 -4.23
C LEU A 65 1.53 -4.23 -4.07
N GLY A 66 2.46 -3.75 -3.24
CA GLY A 66 2.71 -2.31 -3.08
C GLY A 66 3.22 -1.63 -4.36
N THR A 67 3.66 -2.40 -5.35
CA THR A 67 4.11 -1.92 -6.66
C THR A 67 3.00 -1.31 -7.51
N THR A 68 1.73 -1.46 -7.13
CA THR A 68 0.58 -0.88 -7.85
C THR A 68 0.71 0.63 -8.01
N THR A 69 1.07 1.37 -6.96
CA THR A 69 1.23 2.83 -7.06
C THR A 69 2.49 3.26 -7.82
N TYR A 70 3.50 2.38 -7.90
CA TYR A 70 4.76 2.63 -8.62
C TYR A 70 4.56 2.54 -10.13
N THR A 71 3.53 1.80 -10.56
CA THR A 71 3.24 1.49 -11.97
C THR A 71 1.77 1.76 -12.30
N ALA A 72 1.16 2.70 -11.59
CA ALA A 72 -0.26 3.00 -11.72
C ALA A 72 -0.63 3.46 -13.15
N ASP A 73 0.25 4.21 -13.82
CA ASP A 73 0.14 4.62 -15.22
C ASP A 73 -0.04 3.42 -16.16
N LYS A 74 0.79 2.38 -15.99
CA LYS A 74 0.73 1.16 -16.81
C LYS A 74 -0.52 0.33 -16.50
N ILE A 75 -0.89 0.24 -15.22
CA ILE A 75 -2.10 -0.49 -14.81
C ILE A 75 -3.35 0.21 -15.35
N ILE A 76 -3.38 1.54 -15.35
CA ILE A 76 -4.46 2.34 -15.97
C ILE A 76 -4.59 2.01 -17.45
N GLU A 77 -3.48 1.94 -18.19
CA GLU A 77 -3.49 1.57 -19.62
C GLU A 77 -4.04 0.16 -19.83
N ILE A 78 -3.49 -0.83 -19.13
CA ILE A 78 -3.87 -2.25 -19.28
C ILE A 78 -5.33 -2.49 -18.92
N LEU A 79 -5.81 -1.89 -17.83
CA LEU A 79 -7.18 -2.06 -17.35
C LEU A 79 -8.15 -1.03 -17.96
N THR A 80 -7.67 -0.16 -18.84
CA THR A 80 -8.45 0.90 -19.49
C THR A 80 -9.22 1.79 -18.50
N LEU A 81 -8.58 2.17 -17.39
CA LEU A 81 -9.24 2.88 -16.29
C LEU A 81 -9.59 4.32 -16.73
N PRO A 82 -10.87 4.75 -16.65
CA PRO A 82 -11.27 6.08 -17.09
C PRO A 82 -10.85 7.16 -16.09
N LYS A 83 -10.93 8.44 -16.50
CA LYS A 83 -10.74 9.58 -15.58
C LYS A 83 -11.58 9.44 -14.31
N GLY A 84 -10.99 9.77 -13.17
CA GLY A 84 -11.58 9.60 -11.85
C GLY A 84 -11.46 8.19 -11.28
N VAL A 85 -10.63 7.32 -11.86
CA VAL A 85 -10.33 5.98 -11.34
C VAL A 85 -8.82 5.76 -11.26
N ILE A 86 -8.27 5.44 -10.09
CA ILE A 86 -6.83 5.17 -9.89
C ILE A 86 -6.64 3.84 -9.15
N PRO A 87 -5.73 2.96 -9.59
CA PRO A 87 -5.40 1.74 -8.87
C PRO A 87 -4.57 2.06 -7.62
N ILE A 88 -5.01 1.58 -6.46
CA ILE A 88 -4.39 1.86 -5.15
C ILE A 88 -3.55 0.69 -4.67
N THR A 89 -4.08 -0.52 -4.79
CA THR A 89 -3.34 -1.73 -4.47
C THR A 89 -3.85 -2.89 -5.30
N THR A 90 -3.02 -3.92 -5.39
CA THR A 90 -3.38 -5.18 -6.03
C THR A 90 -3.13 -6.29 -5.02
N VAL A 91 -4.08 -7.22 -4.92
CA VAL A 91 -3.95 -8.42 -4.10
C VAL A 91 -3.96 -9.62 -5.02
N ILE A 92 -2.95 -10.47 -4.88
CA ILE A 92 -2.98 -11.81 -5.47
C ILE A 92 -3.50 -12.80 -4.44
N MET A 93 -4.27 -13.78 -4.88
CA MET A 93 -4.79 -14.82 -4.00
C MET A 93 -4.95 -16.16 -4.69
N GLY A 94 -4.83 -17.23 -3.89
CA GLY A 94 -4.92 -18.61 -4.34
C GLY A 94 -4.75 -19.59 -3.20
N TYR A 95 -4.89 -20.88 -3.47
CA TYR A 95 -4.58 -21.89 -2.47
C TYR A 95 -3.07 -21.92 -2.20
N PRO A 96 -2.65 -21.80 -0.93
CA PRO A 96 -1.24 -21.71 -0.58
C PRO A 96 -0.53 -23.04 -0.89
N ASN A 97 0.66 -22.95 -1.48
CA ASN A 97 1.58 -24.08 -1.66
C ASN A 97 2.75 -24.04 -0.64
N GLU A 98 2.69 -23.09 0.30
CA GLU A 98 3.64 -22.89 1.38
C GLU A 98 2.88 -22.45 2.64
N ASN A 99 3.48 -22.69 3.81
CA ASN A 99 2.94 -22.24 5.10
C ASN A 99 4.04 -21.52 5.88
N PRO A 100 4.40 -20.29 5.48
CA PRO A 100 5.43 -19.53 6.15
C PRO A 100 5.01 -19.18 7.58
N GLY A 101 5.98 -19.05 8.49
CA GLY A 101 5.71 -18.56 9.83
C GLY A 101 5.23 -17.11 9.83
N LEU A 102 4.64 -16.68 10.95
CA LEU A 102 4.25 -15.29 11.13
C LEU A 102 5.48 -14.37 11.15
N THR A 103 5.31 -13.19 10.58
CA THR A 103 6.29 -12.10 10.70
C THR A 103 6.10 -11.37 12.03
N ASP A 104 7.17 -10.79 12.55
CA ASP A 104 7.14 -10.03 13.79
C ASP A 104 6.34 -8.72 13.63
N ARG A 105 5.94 -8.14 14.76
CA ARG A 105 5.28 -6.83 14.85
C ARG A 105 5.97 -6.04 15.96
N LEU A 106 5.92 -4.71 15.86
CA LEU A 106 6.35 -3.85 16.95
C LEU A 106 5.48 -4.10 18.18
N PRO A 107 6.03 -3.92 19.40
CA PRO A 107 5.23 -3.94 20.62
C PRO A 107 4.14 -2.84 20.56
N LEU A 108 3.04 -3.03 21.29
CA LEU A 108 1.90 -2.11 21.26
C LEU A 108 2.29 -0.67 21.59
N GLU A 109 3.23 -0.46 22.51
CA GLU A 109 3.76 0.86 22.88
C GLU A 109 4.47 1.62 21.74
N GLY A 110 4.89 0.91 20.68
CA GLY A 110 5.47 1.50 19.48
C GLY A 110 4.45 1.84 18.38
N VAL A 111 3.16 1.63 18.63
CA VAL A 111 2.08 1.84 17.64
C VAL A 111 0.87 2.56 18.25
N VAL A 112 0.49 2.20 19.47
CA VAL A 112 -0.68 2.73 20.17
C VAL A 112 -0.25 3.91 21.02
N HIS A 113 -0.89 5.06 20.79
CA HIS A 113 -0.73 6.26 21.59
C HIS A 113 -2.06 6.58 22.27
N TYR A 114 -2.03 6.83 23.58
CA TYR A 114 -3.21 7.20 24.35
C TYR A 114 -3.36 8.72 24.39
N GLU A 115 -4.51 9.22 23.94
CA GLU A 115 -4.91 10.63 23.87
C GLU A 115 -4.09 11.52 22.93
N THR A 116 -2.77 11.56 23.09
CA THR A 116 -1.86 12.38 22.29
C THR A 116 -0.70 11.56 21.76
N TYR A 117 -0.14 11.99 20.63
CA TYR A 117 1.04 11.37 20.06
C TYR A 117 2.22 11.52 21.02
N LYS A 118 2.83 10.40 21.39
CA LYS A 118 4.07 10.36 22.16
C LYS A 118 5.23 10.21 21.18
N ASP A 119 6.07 11.24 21.10
CA ASP A 119 7.26 11.19 20.26
C ASP A 119 8.33 10.23 20.83
N TYR A 120 9.19 9.71 19.97
CA TYR A 120 10.14 8.65 20.31
C TYR A 120 11.52 9.23 20.61
N SER A 121 12.04 8.96 21.81
CA SER A 121 13.47 9.15 22.08
C SER A 121 14.30 8.03 21.44
N THR A 122 15.62 8.18 21.38
CA THR A 122 16.52 7.11 20.91
C THR A 122 16.33 5.84 21.76
N GLU A 123 16.17 5.98 23.07
CA GLU A 123 15.95 4.85 23.98
C GLU A 123 14.60 4.15 23.72
N ASP A 124 13.57 4.92 23.32
CA ASP A 124 12.29 4.33 22.90
C ASP A 124 12.46 3.53 21.59
N ILE A 125 13.19 4.06 20.61
CA ILE A 125 13.48 3.36 19.35
C ILE A 125 14.27 2.08 19.59
N ASP A 126 15.36 2.15 20.35
CA ASP A 126 16.19 0.99 20.69
C ASP A 126 15.33 -0.10 21.35
N ARG A 127 14.46 0.29 22.29
CA ARG A 127 13.55 -0.65 22.98
C ARG A 127 12.56 -1.32 22.03
N ILE A 128 11.84 -0.55 21.20
CA ILE A 128 10.76 -1.13 20.37
C ILE A 128 11.28 -1.92 19.16
N PHE A 129 12.51 -1.68 18.72
CA PHE A 129 13.14 -2.40 17.61
C PHE A 129 14.07 -3.55 18.05
N ALA A 130 14.44 -3.64 19.34
CA ALA A 130 15.36 -4.66 19.86
C ALA A 130 15.04 -6.08 19.40
N ASP A 131 13.78 -6.51 19.58
CA ASP A 131 13.36 -7.88 19.22
C ASP A 131 13.47 -8.13 17.71
N LYS A 132 13.05 -7.15 16.89
CA LYS A 132 13.13 -7.23 15.42
C LYS A 132 14.58 -7.36 14.95
N GLU A 133 15.48 -6.59 15.55
CA GLU A 133 16.90 -6.59 15.20
C GLU A 133 17.63 -7.85 15.69
N ALA A 134 17.15 -8.46 16.78
CA ALA A 134 17.69 -9.70 17.32
C ALA A 134 17.29 -10.96 16.53
N LEU A 135 16.28 -10.90 15.65
CA LEU A 135 15.80 -12.04 14.86
C LEU A 135 16.91 -12.65 13.98
N GLU A 136 16.96 -13.98 13.92
CA GLU A 136 17.87 -14.70 13.02
C GLU A 136 17.63 -14.36 11.54
N SER A 137 16.37 -14.12 11.15
CA SER A 137 16.03 -13.64 9.80
C SER A 137 16.65 -12.27 9.51
N THR A 138 16.67 -11.36 10.48
CA THR A 138 17.31 -10.05 10.35
C THR A 138 18.82 -10.19 10.20
N LYS A 139 19.48 -11.01 11.04
CA LYS A 139 20.93 -11.28 10.92
C LYS A 139 21.29 -11.84 9.53
N LYS A 140 20.48 -12.76 9.02
CA LYS A 140 20.65 -13.32 7.67
C LYS A 140 20.52 -12.23 6.59
N LEU A 141 19.52 -11.36 6.69
CA LEU A 141 19.33 -10.25 5.75
C LEU A 141 20.53 -9.28 5.75
N LEU A 142 21.14 -9.00 6.90
CA LEU A 142 22.33 -8.13 7.00
C LEU A 142 23.50 -8.71 6.23
N ILE A 143 23.76 -10.02 6.39
CA ILE A 143 24.84 -10.73 5.67
C ILE A 143 24.57 -10.70 4.15
N GLU A 144 23.35 -11.04 3.74
CA GLU A 144 22.97 -11.09 2.31
C GLU A 144 23.07 -9.71 1.63
N ASN A 145 22.68 -8.65 2.34
CA ASN A 145 22.67 -7.29 1.81
C ASN A 145 23.99 -6.53 2.04
N LYS A 146 24.93 -7.11 2.79
CA LYS A 146 26.20 -6.49 3.19
C LYS A 146 25.98 -5.13 3.87
N LYS A 147 25.08 -5.11 4.88
CA LYS A 147 24.72 -3.92 5.66
C LYS A 147 24.95 -4.14 7.14
N GLU A 148 25.14 -3.05 7.87
CA GLU A 148 25.40 -3.05 9.32
C GLU A 148 24.12 -3.02 10.14
N SER A 149 23.06 -2.39 9.61
CA SER A 149 21.76 -2.31 10.28
C SER A 149 20.60 -2.62 9.34
N LEU A 150 19.48 -3.03 9.94
CA LEU A 150 18.26 -3.34 9.19
C LEU A 150 17.73 -2.07 8.49
N ALA A 151 17.86 -0.91 9.15
CA ALA A 151 17.51 0.38 8.58
C ALA A 151 18.27 0.67 7.27
N GLN A 152 19.57 0.37 7.20
CA GLN A 152 20.36 0.55 5.96
C GLN A 152 19.85 -0.34 4.81
N ILE A 153 19.34 -1.54 5.08
CA ILE A 153 18.71 -2.37 4.03
C ILE A 153 17.49 -1.66 3.46
N PHE A 154 16.66 -1.07 4.32
CA PHE A 154 15.49 -0.33 3.87
C PHE A 154 15.86 0.94 3.10
N THR A 155 16.81 1.74 3.59
CA THR A 155 17.17 3.03 2.97
C THR A 155 18.03 2.89 1.71
N ASP A 156 18.87 1.85 1.63
CA ASP A 156 19.87 1.75 0.57
C ASP A 156 19.46 0.75 -0.52
N ASN A 157 18.64 -0.24 -0.18
CA ASN A 157 18.30 -1.34 -1.09
C ASN A 157 16.80 -1.38 -1.44
N ARG A 158 15.89 -1.28 -0.44
CA ARG A 158 14.45 -1.53 -0.65
C ARG A 158 13.66 -0.27 -1.05
N TYR A 159 13.82 0.82 -0.32
CA TYR A 159 13.06 2.08 -0.47
C TYR A 159 14.04 3.25 -0.59
N LYS A 160 14.84 3.24 -1.65
CA LYS A 160 15.91 4.21 -1.84
C LYS A 160 15.33 5.61 -2.00
N LYS A 161 16.05 6.61 -1.46
CA LYS A 161 15.67 8.03 -1.61
C LYS A 161 15.39 8.41 -3.08
N ALA A 162 16.26 8.00 -3.99
CA ALA A 162 16.10 8.30 -5.41
C ALA A 162 14.82 7.70 -5.99
N ASP A 163 14.52 6.44 -5.65
CA ASP A 163 13.33 5.73 -6.12
C ASP A 163 12.06 6.34 -5.52
N ASN A 164 12.05 6.63 -4.22
CA ASN A 164 10.91 7.28 -3.55
C ASN A 164 10.58 8.64 -4.17
N LEU A 165 11.60 9.46 -4.49
CA LEU A 165 11.41 10.75 -5.14
C LEU A 165 10.94 10.60 -6.59
N HIS A 166 11.43 9.58 -7.30
CA HIS A 166 11.00 9.28 -8.67
C HIS A 166 9.54 8.84 -8.70
N PHE A 167 9.17 7.80 -7.95
CA PHE A 167 7.81 7.26 -7.94
C PHE A 167 6.79 8.23 -7.34
N SER A 168 7.19 9.09 -6.40
CA SER A 168 6.35 10.22 -5.97
C SER A 168 5.97 11.13 -7.14
N LYS A 169 6.92 11.51 -8.00
CA LYS A 169 6.64 12.36 -9.18
C LYS A 169 5.76 11.64 -10.21
N VAL A 170 6.04 10.36 -10.46
CA VAL A 170 5.23 9.52 -11.36
C VAL A 170 3.79 9.46 -10.86
N PHE A 171 3.60 9.13 -9.59
CA PHE A 171 2.25 9.00 -9.00
C PHE A 171 1.52 10.34 -8.93
N MET A 172 2.21 11.45 -8.61
CA MET A 172 1.62 12.79 -8.68
C MET A 172 1.15 13.16 -10.09
N LYS A 173 1.90 12.79 -11.13
CA LYS A 173 1.47 12.97 -12.52
C LYS A 173 0.21 12.14 -12.82
N VAL A 174 0.16 10.88 -12.37
CA VAL A 174 -1.03 10.02 -12.53
C VAL A 174 -2.26 10.63 -11.84
N LEU A 175 -2.10 11.16 -10.61
CA LEU A 175 -3.17 11.83 -9.88
C LEU A 175 -3.72 13.02 -10.67
N HIS A 176 -2.84 13.84 -11.23
CA HIS A 176 -3.23 14.96 -12.07
C HIS A 176 -3.96 14.49 -13.35
N ASP A 177 -3.39 13.54 -14.09
CA ASP A 177 -3.94 13.08 -15.36
C ASP A 177 -5.32 12.40 -15.20
N GLN A 178 -5.52 11.69 -14.09
CA GLN A 178 -6.80 11.06 -13.74
C GLN A 178 -7.79 12.03 -13.08
N GLY A 179 -7.43 13.31 -12.90
CA GLY A 179 -8.34 14.36 -12.43
C GLY A 179 -8.59 14.35 -10.93
N PHE A 180 -7.57 14.08 -10.12
CA PHE A 180 -7.64 14.19 -8.66
C PHE A 180 -6.90 15.43 -8.12
N LEU A 181 -6.41 16.31 -9.00
CA LEU A 181 -5.66 17.52 -8.64
C LEU A 181 -6.10 18.74 -9.48
N ASN A 182 -7.40 18.85 -9.82
CA ASN A 182 -7.90 19.90 -10.71
C ASN A 182 -8.18 21.26 -10.01
N GLN A 183 -7.80 21.41 -8.73
CA GLN A 183 -8.08 22.59 -7.91
C GLN A 183 -6.81 23.39 -7.62
#